data_AF-A0A2M7CML8-F1
#
_entry.id   AF-A0A2M7CML8-F1
#
_cell.length_a   1.000
_cell.length_b   1.000
_cell.length_c   1.000
_cell.angle_alpha   90.00
_cell.angle_beta   90.00
_cell.angle_gamma   90.00
#
_symmetry.space_group_name_H-M   'P 1'
#
loop_
_entity.id
_entity.type
_entity.pdbx_description
1 polymer ?
#
loop_
_entity_poly.entity_id
_entity_poly.type
_entity_poly.pdbx_seq_one_letter_code
_entity_poly.pdbx_strand_id
1 'polypeptide(L)'
;MSIWHASIVRILRESGLFSNVELMGGKVRAFLNLTQFLDIHFDPTTTSYSYAVIDLTLSHAGDKRLFGWDDFPHPDYAALTSLASYPHHFQERLPDGKWQFSESAFRGDIENEIEEVIRFTENRLQTKDR
;
A
#
# COMPACT_ATOMS: atom_id res chain seq x y z
N MET A 1 7.70 4.25 -22.67
CA MET A 1 7.37 4.08 -21.25
C MET A 1 6.04 3.37 -21.18
N SER A 2 5.95 2.24 -20.49
CA SER A 2 4.66 1.61 -20.18
C SER A 2 3.83 2.63 -19.38
N ILE A 3 2.60 2.90 -19.79
CA ILE A 3 1.67 3.75 -19.02
C ILE A 3 1.00 2.86 -17.98
N TRP A 4 1.80 2.31 -17.04
CA TRP A 4 1.31 1.36 -16.03
C TRP A 4 0.07 1.91 -15.30
N HIS A 5 0.10 3.21 -14.98
CA HIS A 5 -0.99 3.90 -14.29
C HIS A 5 -2.34 3.76 -15.03
N ALA A 6 -2.38 3.72 -16.36
CA ALA A 6 -3.64 3.64 -17.10
C ALA A 6 -4.33 2.28 -16.88
N SER A 7 -3.57 1.19 -16.96
CA SER A 7 -4.05 -0.16 -16.66
C SER A 7 -4.49 -0.28 -15.20
N ILE A 8 -3.66 0.21 -14.28
CA ILE A 8 -3.96 0.16 -12.84
C ILE A 8 -5.20 0.98 -12.48
N VAL A 9 -5.34 2.20 -13.00
CA VAL A 9 -6.53 3.04 -12.78
C VAL A 9 -7.79 2.34 -13.29
N ARG A 10 -7.73 1.69 -14.46
CA ARG A 10 -8.86 0.95 -15.01
C ARG A 10 -9.27 -0.20 -14.09
N ILE A 11 -8.32 -1.04 -13.68
CA ILE A 11 -8.58 -2.20 -12.80
C ILE A 11 -9.16 -1.75 -11.45
N LEU A 12 -8.60 -0.70 -10.85
CA LEU A 12 -9.11 -0.14 -9.59
C LEU A 12 -10.56 0.35 -9.73
N ARG A 13 -10.90 1.02 -10.83
CA ARG A 13 -12.28 1.49 -11.10
C ARG A 13 -13.25 0.33 -11.32
N GLU A 14 -12.80 -0.70 -12.06
CA GLU A 14 -13.61 -1.89 -12.36
C GLU A 14 -13.84 -2.78 -11.13
N SER A 15 -13.00 -2.67 -10.08
CA SER A 15 -13.10 -3.50 -8.87
C SER A 15 -14.37 -3.30 -8.04
N GLY A 16 -15.04 -2.14 -8.16
CA GLY A 16 -16.18 -1.78 -7.33
C GLY A 16 -15.85 -1.46 -5.86
N LEU A 17 -14.59 -1.60 -5.42
CA LEU A 17 -14.16 -1.33 -4.06
C LEU A 17 -14.01 0.18 -3.77
N PHE A 18 -13.65 0.97 -4.79
CA PHE A 18 -13.28 2.37 -4.64
C PHE A 18 -14.36 3.29 -5.20
N SER A 19 -14.70 4.35 -4.46
CA SER A 19 -15.67 5.37 -4.87
C SER A 19 -15.12 6.33 -5.94
N ASN A 20 -13.80 6.51 -5.98
CA ASN A 20 -13.12 7.36 -6.95
C ASN A 20 -11.66 6.91 -7.13
N VAL A 21 -11.07 7.14 -8.32
CA VAL A 21 -9.67 6.84 -8.61
C VAL A 21 -9.05 7.98 -9.40
N GLU A 22 -7.99 8.58 -8.84
CA GLU A 22 -7.30 9.76 -9.35
C GLU A 22 -5.82 9.49 -9.60
N LEU A 23 -5.28 10.07 -10.67
CA LEU A 23 -3.84 10.12 -10.91
C LEU A 23 -3.32 11.45 -10.37
N MET A 24 -2.44 11.40 -9.37
CA MET A 24 -1.88 12.57 -8.70
C MET A 24 -0.37 12.65 -8.92
N GLY A 25 0.06 13.19 -10.05
CA GLY A 25 1.49 13.17 -10.41
C GLY A 25 1.97 11.74 -10.66
N GLY A 26 2.93 11.25 -9.87
CA GLY A 26 3.52 9.90 -9.99
C GLY A 26 2.82 8.81 -9.17
N LYS A 27 1.61 9.07 -8.64
CA LYS A 27 0.86 8.10 -7.83
C LYS A 27 -0.59 7.98 -8.27
N VAL A 28 -1.16 6.79 -8.10
CA VAL A 28 -2.59 6.53 -8.21
C VAL A 28 -3.18 6.55 -6.81
N ARG A 29 -4.25 7.33 -6.61
CA ARG A 29 -5.04 7.35 -5.37
C ARG A 29 -6.42 6.79 -5.63
N ALA A 30 -6.79 5.73 -4.93
CA ALA A 30 -8.10 5.10 -4.99
C ALA A 30 -8.83 5.27 -3.66
N PHE A 31 -9.90 6.05 -3.67
CA PHE A 31 -10.67 6.42 -2.48
C PHE A 31 -11.63 5.31 -2.10
N LEU A 32 -11.56 4.86 -0.85
CA LEU A 32 -12.56 3.98 -0.23
C LEU A 32 -13.74 4.83 0.25
N ASN A 33 -13.43 5.99 0.83
CA ASN A 33 -14.37 7.02 1.26
C ASN A 33 -13.64 8.38 1.36
N LEU A 34 -14.27 9.38 1.99
CA LEU A 34 -13.72 10.74 2.12
C LEU A 34 -12.42 10.83 2.92
N THR A 35 -12.19 9.90 3.85
CA THR A 35 -11.05 9.94 4.78
C THR A 35 -10.09 8.78 4.61
N GLN A 36 -10.47 7.75 3.85
CA GLN A 36 -9.67 6.55 3.62
C GLN A 36 -9.43 6.32 2.12
N PHE A 37 -8.17 6.04 1.77
CA PHE A 37 -7.77 5.80 0.39
C PHE A 37 -6.52 4.92 0.31
N LEU A 38 -6.42 4.16 -0.77
CA LEU A 38 -5.21 3.46 -1.19
C LEU A 38 -4.37 4.39 -2.08
N ASP A 39 -3.15 4.69 -1.67
CA ASP A 39 -2.14 5.30 -2.53
C ASP A 39 -1.24 4.19 -3.10
N ILE A 40 -1.03 4.18 -4.41
CA ILE A 40 -0.05 3.36 -5.12
C ILE A 40 0.94 4.31 -5.78
N HIS A 41 2.21 4.21 -5.41
CA HIS A 41 3.28 5.08 -5.88
C HIS A 41 4.34 4.26 -6.62
N PHE A 42 4.85 4.80 -7.72
CA PHE A 42 6.01 4.25 -8.42
C PHE A 42 7.19 5.18 -8.23
N ASP A 43 8.29 4.65 -7.70
CA ASP A 43 9.56 5.37 -7.67
C ASP A 43 10.34 5.05 -8.96
N PRO A 44 10.52 6.02 -9.87
CA PRO A 44 11.25 5.80 -11.11
C PRO A 44 12.75 5.59 -10.89
N THR A 45 13.28 5.92 -9.71
CA THR A 45 14.70 5.79 -9.36
C THR A 45 15.02 4.33 -9.04
N THR A 46 14.19 3.68 -8.24
CA THR A 46 14.34 2.26 -7.88
C THR A 46 13.62 1.34 -8.85
N THR A 47 12.75 1.88 -9.71
CA THR A 47 11.84 1.11 -10.57
C THR A 47 10.95 0.18 -9.75
N SER A 48 10.64 0.56 -8.51
CA SER A 48 9.79 -0.19 -7.59
C SER A 48 8.51 0.56 -7.27
N TYR A 49 7.51 -0.19 -6.81
CA TYR A 49 6.25 0.38 -6.36
C TYR A 49 6.20 0.34 -4.84
N SER A 50 5.31 1.13 -4.29
CA SER A 50 4.86 1.01 -2.92
C SER A 50 3.37 1.26 -2.89
N TYR A 51 2.68 0.73 -1.90
CA TYR A 51 1.30 1.12 -1.67
C TYR A 51 1.01 1.26 -0.19
N ALA A 52 0.02 2.08 0.11
CA ALA A 52 -0.38 2.37 1.48
C ALA A 52 -1.86 2.67 1.53
N VAL A 53 -2.57 2.04 2.45
CA VAL A 53 -3.90 2.51 2.84
C VAL A 53 -3.73 3.56 3.92
N ILE A 54 -4.25 4.75 3.63
CA ILE A 54 -4.20 5.91 4.50
C ILE A 54 -5.58 6.12 5.13
N ASP A 55 -5.59 6.51 6.40
CA ASP A 55 -6.79 6.94 7.12
C ASP A 55 -6.51 8.24 7.87
N LEU A 56 -7.12 9.32 7.37
CA LEU A 56 -6.94 10.67 7.92
C LEU A 56 -7.50 10.83 9.34
N THR A 57 -8.32 9.89 9.81
CA THR A 57 -8.92 9.92 11.17
C THR A 57 -7.98 9.41 12.25
N LEU A 58 -6.88 8.74 11.89
CA LEU A 58 -5.92 8.21 12.88
C LEU A 58 -5.36 9.34 13.77
N SER A 59 -5.21 9.06 15.06
CA SER A 59 -4.73 10.04 16.04
C SER A 59 -3.22 10.30 15.97
N HIS A 60 -2.46 9.48 15.25
CA HIS A 60 -1.01 9.60 15.14
C HIS A 60 -0.59 10.91 14.46
N ALA A 61 0.37 11.63 15.03
CA ALA A 61 0.98 12.78 14.36
C ALA A 61 1.88 12.30 13.21
N GLY A 62 1.76 12.93 12.03
CA GLY A 62 2.54 12.57 10.85
C GLY A 62 1.86 11.50 9.99
N ASP A 63 2.54 10.36 9.79
CA ASP A 63 2.10 9.31 8.85
C ASP A 63 0.80 8.63 9.30
N LYS A 64 -0.24 8.83 8.49
CA LYS A 64 -1.63 8.36 8.66
C LYS A 64 -1.89 7.00 8.01
N ARG A 65 -0.86 6.23 7.70
CA ARG A 65 -0.98 4.88 7.13
C ARG A 65 -1.58 3.90 8.13
N LEU A 66 -2.67 3.23 7.72
CA LEU A 66 -3.21 2.06 8.41
C LEU A 66 -2.29 0.86 8.21
N PHE A 67 -1.96 0.58 6.95
CA PHE A 67 -0.99 -0.44 6.55
C PHE A 67 -0.44 -0.09 5.16
N GLY A 68 0.67 -0.71 4.78
CA GLY A 68 1.22 -0.59 3.44
C GLY A 68 2.25 -1.66 3.14
N TRP A 69 2.83 -1.54 1.96
CA TRP A 69 3.86 -2.39 1.43
C TRP A 69 4.91 -1.52 0.74
N ASP A 70 6.17 -1.85 0.97
CA ASP A 70 7.30 -1.32 0.19
C ASP A 70 8.47 -2.30 0.23
N ASP A 71 9.52 -1.95 -0.51
CA ASP A 71 10.77 -2.69 -0.62
C ASP A 71 11.98 -1.83 -0.23
N PHE A 72 11.76 -0.71 0.47
CA PHE A 72 12.86 0.16 0.84
C PHE A 72 13.71 -0.55 1.92
N PRO A 73 15.01 -0.76 1.68
CA PRO A 73 15.84 -1.43 2.66
C PRO A 73 16.03 -0.52 3.88
N HIS A 74 15.58 -0.98 5.04
CA HIS A 74 15.85 -0.36 6.33
C HIS A 74 16.94 -1.17 7.06
N PRO A 75 18.23 -1.04 6.68
CA PRO A 75 19.30 -1.94 7.12
C PRO A 75 19.53 -1.94 8.64
N ASP A 76 19.16 -0.86 9.32
CA ASP A 76 19.33 -0.71 10.78
C ASP A 76 18.14 -1.26 11.59
N TYR A 77 17.18 -1.94 10.93
CA TYR A 77 15.99 -2.45 11.58
C TYR A 77 15.98 -3.98 11.62
N ALA A 78 16.57 -4.55 12.68
CA ALA A 78 16.79 -5.99 12.82
C ALA A 78 15.54 -6.86 12.55
N ALA A 79 14.37 -6.43 13.05
CA ALA A 79 13.12 -7.15 12.88
C ALA A 79 12.61 -7.21 11.43
N LEU A 80 13.03 -6.27 10.58
CA LEU A 80 12.70 -6.24 9.16
C LEU A 80 13.72 -7.04 8.36
N THR A 81 15.03 -6.92 8.69
CA THR A 81 16.08 -7.72 8.04
C THR A 81 16.00 -9.21 8.34
N SER A 82 15.28 -9.61 9.40
CA SER A 82 15.03 -11.02 9.73
C SER A 82 13.89 -11.65 8.92
N LEU A 83 13.15 -10.87 8.14
CA LEU A 83 12.08 -11.39 7.29
C LEU A 83 12.65 -12.17 6.11
N ALA A 84 12.08 -13.33 5.80
CA ALA A 84 12.45 -14.16 4.66
C ALA A 84 12.19 -13.44 3.31
N SER A 85 11.23 -12.53 3.26
CA SER A 85 10.89 -11.73 2.09
C SER A 85 11.70 -10.44 1.96
N TYR A 86 12.64 -10.16 2.89
CA TYR A 86 13.45 -8.94 2.84
C TYR A 86 14.12 -8.75 1.46
N PRO A 87 14.03 -7.57 0.83
CA PRO A 87 13.57 -6.30 1.40
C PRO A 87 12.06 -6.05 1.35
N HIS A 88 11.29 -6.90 0.68
CA HIS A 88 9.85 -6.73 0.52
C HIS A 88 9.13 -7.00 1.84
N HIS A 89 8.27 -6.09 2.28
CA HIS A 89 7.58 -6.28 3.55
C HIS A 89 6.26 -5.50 3.60
N PHE A 90 5.32 -6.01 4.40
CA PHE A 90 4.20 -5.19 4.85
C PHE A 90 4.60 -4.41 6.09
N GLN A 91 4.01 -3.24 6.26
CA GLN A 91 4.14 -2.42 7.45
C GLN A 91 2.79 -1.90 7.93
N GLU A 92 2.58 -1.91 9.24
CA GLU A 92 1.39 -1.33 9.86
C GLU A 92 1.70 -0.74 11.23
N ARG A 93 0.89 0.22 11.66
CA ARG A 93 1.01 0.79 13.00
C ARG A 93 0.18 0.00 14.00
N LEU A 94 0.82 -0.39 15.09
CA LEU A 94 0.17 -0.94 16.27
C LEU A 94 -0.59 0.17 17.03
N PRO A 95 -1.54 -0.17 17.92
CA PRO A 95 -2.26 0.83 18.73
C PRO A 95 -1.34 1.72 19.60
N ASP A 96 -0.16 1.23 19.96
CA ASP A 96 0.86 2.01 20.70
C ASP A 96 1.69 2.95 19.79
N GLY A 97 1.40 2.97 18.49
CA GLY A 97 2.04 3.82 17.48
C GLY A 97 3.33 3.25 16.89
N LYS A 98 3.83 2.11 17.36
CA LYS A 98 5.03 1.47 16.80
C LYS A 98 4.73 0.80 15.46
N TRP A 99 5.76 0.67 14.64
CA TRP A 99 5.70 -0.10 13.41
C TRP A 99 5.86 -1.59 13.67
N GLN A 100 4.96 -2.36 13.09
CA GLN A 100 5.08 -3.80 12.91
C GLN A 100 5.34 -4.09 11.44
N PHE A 101 6.25 -5.03 11.19
CA PHE A 101 6.61 -5.49 9.87
C PHE A 101 6.30 -6.98 9.72
N SER A 102 5.91 -7.40 8.53
CA SER A 102 5.61 -8.81 8.26
C SER A 102 5.96 -9.22 6.83
N GLU A 103 6.08 -10.53 6.64
CA GLU A 103 6.43 -11.15 5.36
C GLU A 103 5.49 -10.72 4.24
N SER A 104 6.05 -10.44 3.08
CA SER A 104 5.31 -10.09 1.87
C SER A 104 5.40 -11.18 0.81
N ALA A 105 4.24 -11.51 0.24
CA ALA A 105 4.16 -12.25 -1.03
C ALA A 105 4.48 -11.36 -2.24
N PHE A 106 4.22 -10.06 -2.14
CA PHE A 106 4.45 -9.09 -3.21
C PHE A 106 5.93 -8.78 -3.41
N ARG A 107 6.27 -8.47 -4.65
CA ARG A 107 7.61 -8.17 -5.16
C ARG A 107 7.69 -6.83 -5.88
N GLY A 108 6.59 -6.09 -5.96
CA GLY A 108 6.55 -4.78 -6.59
C GLY A 108 6.33 -4.87 -8.09
N ASP A 109 5.61 -5.89 -8.53
CA ASP A 109 5.18 -6.01 -9.92
C ASP A 109 3.71 -5.63 -10.03
N ILE A 110 3.41 -4.33 -9.92
CA ILE A 110 2.03 -3.87 -9.75
C ILE A 110 1.12 -4.29 -10.91
N GLU A 111 1.66 -4.42 -12.13
CA GLU A 111 0.88 -4.81 -13.30
C GLU A 111 0.35 -6.26 -13.16
N ASN A 112 1.08 -7.11 -12.44
CA ASN A 112 0.69 -8.49 -12.15
C ASN A 112 0.10 -8.69 -10.74
N GLU A 113 0.35 -7.77 -9.81
CA GLU A 113 -0.04 -7.91 -8.40
C GLU A 113 -1.29 -7.09 -8.00
N ILE A 114 -1.77 -6.19 -8.85
CA ILE A 114 -2.85 -5.24 -8.48
C ILE A 114 -4.13 -5.91 -7.97
N GLU A 115 -4.54 -7.05 -8.56
CA GLU A 115 -5.71 -7.77 -8.07
C GLU A 115 -5.50 -8.31 -6.65
N GLU A 116 -4.29 -8.76 -6.34
CA GLU A 116 -3.94 -9.21 -4.99
C GLU A 116 -3.85 -8.03 -4.01
N VAL A 117 -3.36 -6.87 -4.46
CA VAL A 117 -3.38 -5.63 -3.67
C VAL A 117 -4.82 -5.23 -3.32
N ILE A 118 -5.75 -5.33 -4.27
CA ILE A 118 -7.18 -5.04 -4.04
C ILE A 118 -7.76 -6.03 -3.01
N ARG A 119 -7.55 -7.34 -3.22
CA ARG A 119 -8.02 -8.39 -2.29
C ARG A 119 -7.42 -8.22 -0.88
N PHE A 120 -6.13 -7.93 -0.80
CA PHE A 120 -5.45 -7.68 0.47
C PHE A 120 -6.03 -6.45 1.16
N THR A 121 -6.28 -5.38 0.40
CA THR A 121 -6.90 -4.15 0.92
C THR A 121 -8.28 -4.42 1.49
N GLU A 122 -9.14 -5.09 0.73
CA GLU A 122 -10.50 -5.46 1.17
C GLU A 122 -10.48 -6.31 2.45
N ASN A 123 -9.68 -7.38 2.47
CA ASN A 123 -9.57 -8.27 3.63
C ASN A 123 -9.09 -7.53 4.89
N ARG A 124 -8.10 -6.64 4.75
CA ARG A 124 -7.56 -5.87 5.87
C ARG A 124 -8.58 -4.88 6.43
N LEU A 125 -9.44 -4.31 5.60
CA LEU A 125 -10.52 -3.42 6.05
C LEU A 125 -11.61 -4.20 6.79
N GLN A 126 -12.03 -5.36 6.27
CA GLN A 126 -13.05 -6.20 6.92
C GLN A 126 -12.63 -6.72 8.31
N THR A 127 -11.32 -6.90 8.52
CA THR A 127 -10.80 -7.41 9.81
C THR A 127 -10.83 -6.35 10.91
N LYS A 128 -10.96 -5.05 10.57
CA LYS A 128 -11.03 -3.96 11.56
C LYS A 128 -12.44 -3.66 12.07
N ASP A 129 -13.48 -4.14 11.40
CA ASP A 129 -14.89 -3.96 11.80
C ASP A 129 -15.39 -5.08 12.75
N ARG A 130 -14.49 -5.92 13.27
CA ARG A 130 -14.75 -6.97 14.27
C ARG A 130 -14.03 -6.70 15.57
#